data_AF-A0A7J7J200-F1
#
_entry.id   AF-A0A7J7J200-F1
#
_cell.length_a   1.000
_cell.length_b   1.000
_cell.length_c   1.000
_cell.angle_alpha   90.00
_cell.angle_beta   90.00
_cell.angle_gamma   90.00
#
_symmetry.space_group_name_H-M   'P 1'
#
loop_
_entity.id
_entity.type
_entity.pdbx_description
1 polymer ?
#
loop_
_entity_poly.entity_id
_entity_poly.type
_entity_poly.pdbx_seq_one_letter_code
_entity_poly.pdbx_strand_id
1 'polypeptide(L)'
;MEGNNNKSGESKCYDHSSHNVIEMHDKLQHMEREMEVMYEDGKTSRRMPVLFERSVMGCLNPRFDSENLESRLKERFFPQDQRKFRSALVYVMLSCLCWIVFFVTMKTSTNHWVAHTAGASVFIFITILTFILTYLKIYSKHYYLIHSVYAFLVCLFCLLRFLFVGKEDIGSQMLMSSVGSFCSGVEVILLIYNLIPLPLYAAFTLSLLFTAIFKGLFSWRMIRSPSVEFIICVILLLVCVHVVCFSLHLMSTIRKHSTFLRICQSHFARKQLRDEKKLKEDIIYSLMPEKLLSGLCRIEMLKTKR
;
A
#
# COMPACT_ATOMS: atom_id res chain seq x y z
N MET A 1 -20.73 -7.15 -61.79
CA MET A 1 -19.46 -7.19 -61.03
C MET A 1 -19.09 -5.74 -60.83
N GLU A 2 -19.05 -5.09 -59.68
CA GLU A 2 -19.00 -5.40 -58.25
C GLU A 2 -19.87 -4.29 -57.57
N GLY A 3 -20.55 -4.48 -56.44
CA GLY A 3 -20.04 -5.03 -55.20
C GLY A 3 -19.80 -3.91 -54.18
N ASN A 4 -20.89 -3.53 -53.50
CA ASN A 4 -21.08 -3.16 -52.09
C ASN A 4 -19.91 -2.62 -51.20
N ASN A 5 -20.34 -1.90 -50.14
CA ASN A 5 -19.68 -1.69 -48.83
C ASN A 5 -18.84 -0.43 -48.65
N ASN A 6 -19.48 0.69 -48.23
CA ASN A 6 -18.77 1.70 -47.43
C ASN A 6 -19.61 2.41 -46.35
N LYS A 7 -20.74 1.85 -45.92
CA LYS A 7 -21.59 2.42 -44.83
C LYS A 7 -21.48 1.71 -43.47
N SER A 8 -20.53 0.79 -43.28
CA SER A 8 -20.39 0.00 -42.03
C SER A 8 -19.37 0.58 -41.02
N GLY A 9 -18.62 1.62 -41.39
CA GLY A 9 -17.52 2.16 -40.57
C GLY A 9 -17.94 3.13 -39.46
N GLU A 10 -18.93 4.01 -39.69
CA GLU A 10 -19.32 5.05 -38.72
C GLU A 10 -20.28 4.57 -37.64
N SER A 11 -21.10 3.55 -37.93
CA SER A 11 -22.04 2.99 -36.94
C SER A 11 -21.31 2.27 -35.79
N LYS A 12 -20.17 1.63 -36.08
CA LYS A 12 -19.39 0.84 -35.10
C LYS A 12 -18.72 1.68 -34.00
N CYS A 13 -18.42 2.95 -34.24
CA CYS A 13 -17.73 3.81 -33.26
C CYS A 13 -18.71 4.37 -32.21
N TYR A 14 -19.94 4.68 -32.61
CA TYR A 14 -21.01 5.07 -31.69
C TYR A 14 -21.52 3.88 -30.87
N ASP A 15 -21.59 2.70 -31.47
CA ASP A 15 -22.07 1.49 -30.79
C ASP A 15 -21.07 0.99 -29.74
N HIS A 16 -19.76 1.04 -30.02
CA HIS A 16 -18.72 0.62 -29.05
C HIS A 16 -18.55 1.61 -27.88
N SER A 17 -18.81 2.91 -28.10
CA SER A 17 -18.84 3.92 -27.04
C SER A 17 -20.11 3.79 -26.19
N SER A 18 -21.27 3.58 -26.82
CA SER A 18 -22.56 3.38 -26.13
C SER A 18 -22.57 2.08 -25.33
N HIS A 19 -22.03 0.99 -25.86
CA HIS A 19 -21.90 -0.28 -25.15
C HIS A 19 -20.97 -0.17 -23.92
N ASN A 20 -19.87 0.59 -24.01
CA ASN A 20 -19.00 0.87 -22.87
C ASN A 20 -19.67 1.76 -21.82
N VAL A 21 -20.50 2.72 -22.23
CA VAL A 21 -21.25 3.60 -21.31
C VAL A 21 -22.38 2.82 -20.62
N ILE A 22 -23.08 1.95 -21.34
CA ILE A 22 -24.12 1.07 -20.80
C ILE A 22 -23.50 0.04 -19.84
N GLU A 23 -22.38 -0.59 -20.22
CA GLU A 23 -21.65 -1.51 -19.34
C GLU A 23 -21.10 -0.81 -18.09
N MET A 24 -20.59 0.43 -18.24
CA MET A 24 -20.15 1.24 -17.11
C MET A 24 -21.33 1.63 -16.20
N HIS A 25 -22.49 1.96 -16.78
CA HIS A 25 -23.69 2.30 -16.04
C HIS A 25 -24.25 1.09 -15.27
N ASP A 26 -24.28 -0.08 -15.91
CA ASP A 26 -24.73 -1.33 -15.27
C ASP A 26 -23.78 -1.76 -14.14
N LYS A 27 -22.46 -1.65 -14.34
CA LYS A 27 -21.47 -1.85 -13.25
C LYS A 27 -21.64 -0.85 -12.11
N LEU A 28 -22.01 0.40 -12.42
CA LEU A 28 -22.29 1.41 -11.41
C LEU A 28 -23.56 1.07 -10.61
N GLN A 29 -24.62 0.65 -11.31
CA GLN A 29 -25.89 0.24 -10.70
C GLN A 29 -25.74 -1.01 -9.84
N HIS A 30 -24.97 -2.00 -10.30
CA HIS A 30 -24.68 -3.20 -9.53
C HIS A 30 -23.95 -2.87 -8.23
N MET A 31 -22.93 -2.01 -8.29
CA MET A 31 -22.25 -1.53 -7.08
C MET A 31 -23.15 -0.71 -6.17
N GLU A 32 -24.03 0.12 -6.73
CA GLU A 32 -24.99 0.87 -5.92
C GLU A 32 -25.90 -0.08 -5.14
N ARG A 33 -26.37 -1.15 -5.78
CA ARG A 33 -27.11 -2.24 -5.13
C ARG A 33 -26.28 -2.96 -4.05
N GLU A 34 -25.01 -3.27 -4.31
CA GLU A 34 -24.13 -3.85 -3.28
C GLU A 34 -23.90 -2.92 -2.09
N MET A 35 -23.74 -1.62 -2.34
CA MET A 35 -23.57 -0.61 -1.31
C MET A 35 -24.87 -0.36 -0.52
N GLU A 36 -26.03 -0.46 -1.16
CA GLU A 36 -27.35 -0.41 -0.51
C GLU A 36 -27.52 -1.55 0.49
N VAL A 37 -27.24 -2.78 0.07
CA VAL A 37 -27.29 -3.95 0.95
C VAL A 37 -26.33 -3.78 2.14
N MET A 38 -25.09 -3.32 1.90
CA MET A 38 -24.15 -3.05 2.99
C MET A 38 -24.54 -1.88 3.90
N TYR A 39 -25.27 -0.90 3.38
CA TYR A 39 -25.75 0.25 4.15
C TYR A 39 -26.91 -0.15 5.07
N GLU A 40 -27.86 -0.94 4.57
CA GLU A 40 -28.98 -1.44 5.38
C GLU A 40 -28.50 -2.44 6.45
N ASP A 41 -27.54 -3.32 6.13
CA ASP A 41 -26.87 -4.19 7.13
C ASP A 41 -26.08 -3.38 8.18
N GLY A 42 -25.49 -2.25 7.78
CA GLY A 42 -24.78 -1.35 8.70
C GLY A 42 -25.70 -0.63 9.69
N LYS A 43 -27.00 -0.52 9.39
CA LYS A 43 -28.01 0.15 10.21
C LYS A 43 -28.51 -0.72 11.37
N THR A 44 -28.48 -2.05 11.19
CA THR A 44 -28.96 -3.04 12.17
C THR A 44 -27.88 -3.44 13.18
N SER A 45 -26.59 -3.37 12.82
CA SER A 45 -25.48 -3.74 13.72
C SER A 45 -24.85 -2.54 14.44
N ARG A 46 -25.09 -2.41 15.75
CA ARG A 46 -24.63 -1.26 16.58
C ARG A 46 -23.31 -1.47 17.32
N ARG A 47 -22.68 -2.65 17.30
CA ARG A 47 -21.52 -2.93 18.17
C ARG A 47 -20.16 -3.09 17.47
N MET A 48 -20.13 -3.49 16.20
CA MET A 48 -18.90 -3.60 15.40
C MET A 48 -19.22 -3.28 13.94
N PRO A 49 -18.35 -2.59 13.19
CA PRO A 49 -18.50 -2.53 11.73
C PRO A 49 -18.55 -3.96 11.20
N VAL A 50 -19.63 -4.34 10.52
CA VAL A 50 -19.96 -5.70 10.01
C VAL A 50 -18.79 -6.37 9.25
N LEU A 51 -17.84 -5.59 8.77
CA LEU A 51 -16.65 -6.08 8.06
C LEU A 51 -15.55 -6.63 8.97
N PHE A 52 -15.52 -6.32 10.26
CA PHE A 52 -14.66 -7.07 11.19
C PHE A 52 -15.08 -8.53 11.30
N GLU A 53 -16.37 -8.84 11.16
CA GLU A 53 -16.86 -10.21 11.24
C GLU A 53 -16.58 -10.98 9.94
N ARG A 54 -16.61 -10.29 8.79
CA ARG A 54 -16.49 -10.89 7.45
C ARG A 54 -15.06 -10.92 6.90
N SER A 55 -14.21 -9.92 7.21
CA SER A 55 -12.80 -9.88 6.79
C SER A 55 -11.86 -10.71 7.69
N VAL A 56 -12.35 -11.24 8.81
CA VAL A 56 -11.55 -12.05 9.77
C VAL A 56 -11.48 -13.53 9.37
N MET A 57 -12.31 -14.02 8.45
CA MET A 57 -12.24 -15.41 7.99
C MET A 57 -10.93 -15.76 7.24
N GLY A 58 -10.11 -14.76 6.89
CA GLY A 58 -8.74 -14.95 6.40
C GLY A 58 -7.77 -13.91 6.94
N CYS A 59 -7.26 -14.10 8.16
CA CYS A 59 -6.28 -13.22 8.83
C CYS A 59 -5.08 -12.81 7.93
N LEU A 60 -4.70 -13.64 6.96
CA LEU A 60 -3.56 -13.43 6.06
C LEU A 60 -3.89 -12.67 4.76
N ASN A 61 -5.17 -12.47 4.43
CA ASN A 61 -5.60 -11.77 3.22
C ASN A 61 -7.02 -11.19 3.39
N PRO A 62 -7.18 -10.06 4.11
CA PRO A 62 -8.46 -9.37 4.21
C PRO A 62 -8.81 -8.77 2.83
N ARG A 63 -9.76 -9.39 2.13
CA ARG A 63 -10.33 -8.86 0.88
C ARG A 63 -11.82 -8.59 1.07
N PHE A 64 -12.37 -7.72 0.24
CA PHE A 64 -13.81 -7.62 0.09
C PHE A 64 -14.37 -8.85 -0.64
N ASP A 65 -15.61 -9.22 -0.32
CA ASP A 65 -16.34 -10.27 -1.03
C ASP A 65 -16.61 -9.89 -2.50
N SER A 66 -16.70 -8.58 -2.82
CA SER A 66 -16.88 -8.12 -4.20
C SER A 66 -15.59 -7.57 -4.82
N GLU A 67 -15.25 -8.12 -5.98
CA GLU A 67 -14.04 -7.77 -6.73
C GLU A 67 -14.09 -6.32 -7.27
N ASN A 68 -15.30 -5.82 -7.55
CA ASN A 68 -15.52 -4.46 -8.03
C ASN A 68 -15.22 -3.40 -6.95
N LEU A 69 -15.48 -3.70 -5.67
CA LEU A 69 -15.13 -2.79 -4.58
C LEU A 69 -13.62 -2.82 -4.29
N GLU A 70 -13.01 -4.01 -4.39
CA GLU A 70 -11.57 -4.19 -4.21
C GLU A 70 -10.75 -3.48 -5.29
N SER A 71 -11.19 -3.51 -6.55
CA SER A 71 -10.53 -2.77 -7.63
C SER A 71 -10.59 -1.26 -7.39
N ARG A 72 -11.75 -0.74 -6.99
CA ARG A 72 -11.92 0.70 -6.68
C ARG A 72 -11.19 1.14 -5.42
N LEU A 73 -11.08 0.28 -4.41
CA LEU A 73 -10.22 0.50 -3.26
C LEU A 73 -8.78 0.69 -3.73
N LYS A 74 -8.25 -0.25 -4.53
CA LYS A 74 -6.88 -0.20 -5.04
C LYS A 74 -6.62 1.06 -5.86
N GLU A 75 -7.53 1.41 -6.77
CA GLU A 75 -7.41 2.64 -7.57
C GLU A 75 -7.37 3.90 -6.71
N ARG A 76 -8.22 3.97 -5.68
CA ARG A 76 -8.32 5.14 -4.80
C ARG A 76 -7.11 5.26 -3.86
N PHE A 77 -6.60 4.15 -3.34
CA PHE A 77 -5.46 4.14 -2.41
C PHE A 77 -4.09 4.08 -3.10
N PHE A 78 -4.04 3.77 -4.40
CA PHE A 78 -2.81 3.77 -5.21
C PHE A 78 -1.93 5.03 -5.03
N PRO A 79 -2.43 6.28 -5.18
CA PRO A 79 -1.59 7.46 -5.01
C PRO A 79 -1.10 7.64 -3.57
N GLN A 80 -1.83 7.11 -2.59
CA GLN A 80 -1.42 7.15 -1.18
C GLN A 80 -0.30 6.14 -0.91
N ASP A 81 -0.42 4.92 -1.43
CA ASP A 81 0.61 3.89 -1.28
C ASP A 81 1.88 4.26 -2.07
N GLN A 82 1.76 4.90 -3.23
CA GLN A 82 2.89 5.46 -3.97
C GLN A 82 3.61 6.56 -3.17
N ARG A 83 2.89 7.46 -2.49
CA ARG A 83 3.49 8.50 -1.64
C ARG A 83 4.24 7.90 -0.45
N LYS A 84 3.67 6.87 0.19
CA LYS A 84 4.33 6.13 1.26
C LYS A 84 5.62 5.47 0.78
N PHE A 85 5.57 4.80 -0.38
CA PHE A 85 6.74 4.17 -0.98
C PHE A 85 7.84 5.19 -1.31
N ARG A 86 7.50 6.35 -1.88
CA ARG A 86 8.48 7.44 -2.10
C ARG A 86 9.12 7.94 -0.80
N SER A 87 8.32 8.07 0.25
CA SER A 87 8.83 8.47 1.57
C SER A 87 9.78 7.40 2.15
N ALA A 88 9.46 6.12 1.94
CA ALA A 88 10.33 5.00 2.32
C ALA A 88 11.67 5.01 1.57
N LEU A 89 11.66 5.27 0.25
CA LEU A 89 12.89 5.37 -0.55
C LEU A 89 13.80 6.50 -0.03
N VAL A 90 13.24 7.66 0.31
CA VAL A 90 14.00 8.77 0.90
C VAL A 90 14.59 8.37 2.25
N TYR A 91 13.82 7.69 3.12
CA TYR A 91 14.34 7.16 4.38
C TYR A 91 15.52 6.21 4.17
N VAL A 92 15.41 5.28 3.21
CA VAL A 92 16.50 4.34 2.91
C VAL A 92 17.73 5.06 2.37
N MET A 93 17.56 6.06 1.50
CA MET A 93 18.68 6.89 1.02
C MET A 93 19.39 7.58 2.19
N LEU A 94 18.65 8.18 3.12
CA LEU A 94 19.22 8.82 4.31
C LEU A 94 19.94 7.81 5.21
N SER A 95 19.35 6.64 5.45
CA SER A 95 19.99 5.56 6.23
C SER A 95 21.31 5.13 5.59
N CYS A 96 21.34 4.92 4.27
CA CYS A 96 22.57 4.59 3.55
C CYS A 96 23.63 5.70 3.59
N LEU A 97 23.22 6.97 3.52
CA LEU A 97 24.13 8.11 3.69
C LEU A 97 24.75 8.12 5.10
N CYS A 98 23.95 7.88 6.15
CA CYS A 98 24.45 7.75 7.51
C CYS A 98 25.49 6.62 7.63
N TRP A 99 25.23 5.48 7.00
CA TRP A 99 26.20 4.37 6.96
C TRP A 99 27.49 4.73 6.22
N ILE A 100 27.40 5.43 5.09
CA ILE A 100 28.60 5.90 4.36
C ILE A 100 29.43 6.82 5.25
N VAL A 101 28.81 7.80 5.92
CA VAL A 101 29.51 8.71 6.83
C VAL A 101 30.18 7.94 7.97
N PHE A 102 29.49 6.94 8.55
CA PHE A 102 30.06 6.08 9.58
C PHE A 102 31.30 5.32 9.09
N PHE A 103 31.24 4.67 7.93
CA PHE A 103 32.40 3.93 7.39
C PHE A 103 33.55 4.83 6.94
N VAL A 104 33.25 6.02 6.42
CA VAL A 104 34.27 7.00 6.00
C VAL A 104 34.96 7.64 7.20
N THR A 105 34.24 7.91 8.30
CA THR A 105 34.86 8.44 9.53
C THR A 105 35.70 7.38 10.24
N MET A 106 35.31 6.11 10.17
CA MET A 106 36.07 4.97 10.67
C MET A 106 37.16 4.46 9.70
N LYS A 107 37.50 5.24 8.66
CA LYS A 107 38.48 4.92 7.60
C LYS A 107 39.85 4.46 8.12
N THR A 108 40.22 4.86 9.33
CA THR A 108 41.56 4.66 9.91
C THR A 108 41.87 3.20 10.28
N SER A 109 40.88 2.30 10.32
CA SER A 109 41.07 0.97 10.95
C SER A 109 41.10 -0.25 10.03
N THR A 110 40.68 -0.18 8.75
CA THR A 110 40.60 -1.40 7.90
C THR A 110 40.88 -1.13 6.41
N ASN A 111 41.20 -2.18 5.63
CA ASN A 111 41.30 -2.12 4.16
C ASN A 111 39.94 -2.31 3.44
N HIS A 112 38.91 -2.81 4.14
CA HIS A 112 37.61 -3.19 3.55
C HIS A 112 36.55 -2.08 3.56
N TRP A 113 36.83 -0.91 4.17
CA TRP A 113 35.90 0.22 4.20
C TRP A 113 35.50 0.71 2.79
N VAL A 114 36.40 0.57 1.81
CA VAL A 114 36.14 0.93 0.41
C VAL A 114 35.05 0.05 -0.18
N ALA A 115 35.08 -1.26 0.09
CA ALA A 115 34.07 -2.19 -0.42
C ALA A 115 32.68 -1.90 0.20
N HIS A 116 32.61 -1.57 1.48
CA HIS A 116 31.34 -1.21 2.14
C HIS A 116 30.80 0.13 1.66
N THR A 117 31.67 1.13 1.50
CA THR A 117 31.28 2.44 0.98
C THR A 117 30.83 2.36 -0.47
N ALA A 118 31.55 1.59 -1.31
CA ALA A 118 31.17 1.34 -2.70
C ALA A 118 29.86 0.54 -2.81
N GLY A 119 29.65 -0.46 -1.95
CA GLY A 119 28.38 -1.19 -1.92
C GLY A 119 27.20 -0.28 -1.57
N ALA A 120 27.36 0.57 -0.55
CA ALA A 120 26.33 1.54 -0.15
C ALA A 120 26.05 2.59 -1.23
N SER A 121 27.08 3.08 -1.94
CA SER A 121 26.87 4.04 -3.04
C SER A 121 26.11 3.43 -4.21
N VAL A 122 26.42 2.18 -4.60
CA VAL A 122 25.66 1.43 -5.62
C VAL A 122 24.21 1.23 -5.19
N PHE A 123 23.97 0.91 -3.92
CA PHE A 123 22.61 0.73 -3.41
C PHE A 123 21.81 2.04 -3.37
N ILE A 124 22.46 3.17 -3.05
CA ILE A 124 21.86 4.51 -3.19
C ILE A 124 21.49 4.78 -4.65
N PHE A 125 22.37 4.48 -5.60
CA PHE A 125 22.08 4.65 -7.02
C PHE A 125 20.87 3.82 -7.47
N ILE A 126 20.79 2.54 -7.06
CA ILE A 126 19.62 1.68 -7.31
C ILE A 126 18.34 2.26 -6.68
N THR A 127 18.45 2.84 -5.48
CA THR A 127 17.32 3.48 -4.79
C THR A 127 16.86 4.74 -5.51
N ILE A 128 17.78 5.56 -6.03
CA ILE A 128 17.47 6.73 -6.87
C ILE A 128 16.80 6.31 -8.17
N LEU A 129 17.30 5.26 -8.84
CA LEU A 129 16.64 4.69 -10.02
C LEU A 129 15.21 4.26 -9.71
N THR A 130 15.00 3.55 -8.60
CA THR A 130 13.65 3.11 -8.17
C THR A 130 12.75 4.30 -7.85
N PHE A 131 13.31 5.38 -7.29
CA PHE A 131 12.59 6.63 -7.04
C PHE A 131 12.15 7.30 -8.35
N ILE A 132 13.02 7.37 -9.36
CA ILE A 132 12.68 7.90 -10.69
C ILE A 132 11.64 7.01 -11.37
N LEU A 133 11.80 5.68 -11.31
CA LEU A 133 10.84 4.71 -11.84
C LEU A 133 9.44 4.91 -11.26
N THR A 134 9.34 5.38 -10.01
CA THR A 134 8.05 5.63 -9.36
C THR A 134 7.25 6.75 -10.04
N TYR A 135 7.88 7.65 -10.80
CA TYR A 135 7.19 8.70 -11.58
C TYR A 135 6.80 8.25 -13.00
N LEU A 136 7.34 7.12 -13.48
CA LEU A 136 7.07 6.63 -14.83
C LEU A 136 5.74 5.89 -14.90
N LYS A 137 5.12 5.90 -16.09
CA LYS A 137 3.87 5.17 -16.36
C LYS A 137 4.02 3.64 -16.21
N ILE A 138 5.23 3.11 -16.31
CA ILE A 138 5.53 1.68 -16.10
C ILE A 138 5.13 1.24 -14.68
N TYR A 139 5.27 2.14 -13.70
CA TYR A 139 4.96 1.85 -12.30
C TYR A 139 3.49 1.49 -12.10
N SER A 140 2.55 2.14 -12.79
CA SER A 140 1.12 1.84 -12.61
C SER A 140 0.75 0.41 -13.05
N LYS A 141 1.47 -0.16 -14.01
CA LYS A 141 1.23 -1.52 -14.52
C LYS A 141 1.85 -2.60 -13.63
N HIS A 142 3.03 -2.34 -13.05
CA HIS A 142 3.84 -3.37 -12.37
C HIS A 142 4.26 -3.01 -10.94
N TYR A 143 3.50 -2.19 -10.21
CA TYR A 143 3.88 -1.74 -8.86
C TYR A 143 4.13 -2.89 -7.86
N TYR A 144 3.34 -3.97 -7.87
CA TYR A 144 3.56 -5.12 -6.99
C TYR A 144 4.91 -5.79 -7.21
N LEU A 145 5.32 -5.94 -8.47
CA LEU A 145 6.62 -6.54 -8.82
C LEU A 145 7.74 -5.60 -8.36
N ILE A 146 7.63 -4.30 -8.65
CA ILE A 146 8.63 -3.31 -8.27
C ILE A 146 8.83 -3.28 -6.74
N HIS A 147 7.75 -3.29 -5.95
CA HIS A 147 7.85 -3.34 -4.48
C HIS A 147 8.49 -4.63 -3.98
N SER A 148 8.10 -5.78 -4.56
CA SER A 148 8.65 -7.09 -4.18
C SER A 148 10.14 -7.20 -4.49
N VAL A 149 10.55 -6.80 -5.70
CA VAL A 149 11.96 -6.76 -6.11
C VAL A 149 12.76 -5.82 -5.23
N TYR A 150 12.24 -4.61 -4.94
CA TYR A 150 12.93 -3.66 -4.07
C TYR A 150 13.11 -4.21 -2.64
N ALA A 151 12.08 -4.83 -2.06
CA ALA A 151 12.18 -5.45 -0.75
C ALA A 151 13.21 -6.58 -0.72
N PHE A 152 13.26 -7.41 -1.77
CA PHE A 152 14.29 -8.43 -1.92
C PHE A 152 15.70 -7.83 -2.02
N LEU A 153 15.87 -6.74 -2.78
CA LEU A 153 17.16 -6.04 -2.89
C LEU A 153 17.63 -5.46 -1.55
N VAL A 154 16.71 -4.91 -0.74
CA VAL A 154 17.02 -4.43 0.63
C VAL A 154 17.51 -5.58 1.50
N CYS A 155 16.79 -6.71 1.51
CA CYS A 155 17.20 -7.92 2.24
C CYS A 155 18.58 -8.39 1.80
N LEU A 156 18.79 -8.51 0.48
CA LEU A 156 20.05 -8.98 -0.10
C LEU A 156 21.20 -8.04 0.28
N PHE A 157 21.03 -6.73 0.15
CA PHE A 157 22.04 -5.75 0.53
C PHE A 157 22.42 -5.86 2.01
N CYS A 158 21.44 -6.00 2.91
CA CYS A 158 21.70 -6.16 4.34
C CYS A 158 22.46 -7.47 4.64
N LEU A 159 22.06 -8.59 4.01
CA LEU A 159 22.72 -9.88 4.19
C LEU A 159 24.15 -9.88 3.63
N LEU A 160 24.36 -9.31 2.44
CA LEU A 160 25.69 -9.17 1.83
C LEU A 160 26.58 -8.32 2.72
N ARG A 161 26.10 -7.19 3.23
CA ARG A 161 26.84 -6.36 4.17
C ARG A 161 27.26 -7.17 5.41
N PHE A 162 26.35 -7.97 5.96
CA PHE A 162 26.65 -8.81 7.12
C PHE A 162 27.70 -9.90 6.83
N LEU A 163 27.67 -10.49 5.63
CA LEU A 163 28.64 -11.47 5.16
C LEU A 163 30.03 -10.86 4.93
N PHE A 164 30.11 -9.74 4.21
CA PHE A 164 31.39 -9.12 3.82
C PHE A 164 32.13 -8.48 5.00
N VAL A 165 31.43 -8.02 6.04
CA VAL A 165 32.06 -7.53 7.29
C VAL A 165 32.81 -8.66 8.03
N GLY A 166 32.80 -9.92 7.57
CA GLY A 166 33.12 -11.10 8.38
C GLY A 166 34.35 -11.93 8.12
N LYS A 167 35.23 -11.59 7.18
CA LYS A 167 36.31 -12.52 6.81
C LYS A 167 37.68 -12.27 7.46
N GLU A 168 37.97 -11.09 8.04
CA GLU A 168 39.37 -10.74 8.39
C GLU A 168 39.63 -10.04 9.73
N ASP A 169 38.77 -10.13 10.75
CA ASP A 169 39.10 -9.61 12.09
C ASP A 169 39.15 -10.73 13.13
N ILE A 170 40.26 -11.49 13.08
CA ILE A 170 40.62 -12.50 14.10
C ILE A 170 41.39 -11.85 15.27
N GLY A 171 41.69 -10.55 15.24
CA GLY A 171 42.51 -9.92 16.30
C GLY A 171 42.33 -8.42 16.57
N SER A 172 41.51 -7.70 15.80
CA SER A 172 41.39 -6.24 15.90
C SER A 172 39.92 -5.82 15.98
N GLN A 173 39.65 -4.91 16.92
CA GLN A 173 38.35 -4.31 17.30
C GLN A 173 37.17 -4.54 16.34
N MET A 174 36.10 -5.15 16.86
CA MET A 174 34.84 -5.40 16.15
C MET A 174 34.23 -4.08 15.63
N LEU A 175 34.36 -3.81 14.34
CA LEU A 175 33.98 -2.54 13.68
C LEU A 175 32.47 -2.21 13.82
N MET A 176 31.65 -3.24 14.05
CA MET A 176 30.25 -3.09 14.44
C MET A 176 29.97 -3.90 15.69
N SER A 177 29.55 -3.23 16.76
CA SER A 177 29.02 -3.89 17.95
C SER A 177 27.94 -4.92 17.59
N SER A 178 27.85 -6.00 18.37
CA SER A 178 26.76 -6.98 18.31
C SER A 178 25.37 -6.29 18.28
N VAL A 179 25.24 -5.20 19.03
CA VAL A 179 24.02 -4.37 19.09
C VAL A 179 23.72 -3.68 17.75
N GLY A 180 24.74 -3.13 17.08
CA GLY A 180 24.56 -2.43 15.80
C GLY A 180 24.13 -3.38 14.67
N SER A 181 24.67 -4.60 14.66
CA SER A 181 24.25 -5.63 13.71
C SER A 181 22.79 -6.03 13.94
N PHE A 182 22.41 -6.24 15.20
CA PHE A 182 21.04 -6.54 15.58
C PHE A 182 20.06 -5.42 15.21
N CYS A 183 20.40 -4.17 15.53
CA CYS A 183 19.58 -3.00 15.20
C CYS A 183 19.35 -2.85 13.69
N SER A 184 20.39 -3.09 12.87
CA SER A 184 20.25 -3.05 11.40
C SER A 184 19.30 -4.13 10.88
N GLY A 185 19.27 -5.32 11.50
CA GLY A 185 18.29 -6.37 11.16
C GLY A 185 16.86 -5.98 11.52
N VAL A 186 16.67 -5.38 12.70
CA VAL A 186 15.35 -4.87 13.13
C VAL A 186 14.86 -3.74 12.24
N GLU A 187 15.73 -2.81 11.84
CA GLU A 187 15.42 -1.73 10.89
C GLU A 187 14.88 -2.29 9.56
N VAL A 188 15.52 -3.33 9.00
CA VAL A 188 15.08 -3.97 7.76
C VAL A 188 13.71 -4.65 7.92
N ILE A 189 13.46 -5.33 9.03
CA ILE A 189 12.15 -5.93 9.31
C ILE A 189 11.06 -4.86 9.39
N LEU A 190 11.32 -3.75 10.09
CA LEU A 190 10.39 -2.62 10.16
C LEU A 190 10.13 -2.00 8.78
N LEU A 191 11.16 -1.88 7.94
CA LEU A 191 11.02 -1.37 6.57
C LEU A 191 10.11 -2.26 5.71
N ILE A 192 10.33 -3.57 5.73
CA ILE A 192 9.56 -4.53 4.93
C ILE A 192 8.10 -4.56 5.36
N TYR A 193 7.81 -4.57 6.66
CA TYR A 193 6.44 -4.63 7.16
C TYR A 193 5.69 -3.31 7.05
N ASN A 194 6.32 -2.17 7.37
CA ASN A 194 5.57 -0.92 7.59
C ASN A 194 5.74 0.11 6.46
N LEU A 195 6.88 0.14 5.77
CA LEU A 195 7.20 1.21 4.82
C LEU A 195 7.00 0.79 3.37
N ILE A 196 7.28 -0.48 3.02
CA ILE A 196 7.04 -1.00 1.68
C ILE A 196 5.59 -1.52 1.61
N PRO A 197 4.72 -0.96 0.75
CA PRO A 197 3.33 -1.40 0.64
C PRO A 197 3.24 -2.72 -0.15
N LEU A 198 3.58 -3.81 0.52
CA LEU A 198 3.42 -5.19 0.09
C LEU A 198 2.11 -5.77 0.63
N PRO A 199 1.52 -6.77 -0.03
CA PRO A 199 0.44 -7.54 0.58
C PRO A 199 0.96 -8.31 1.80
N LEU A 200 0.09 -8.49 2.80
CA LEU A 200 0.45 -9.05 4.11
C LEU A 200 1.20 -10.39 4.00
N TYR A 201 0.75 -11.30 3.13
CA TYR A 201 1.39 -12.60 2.95
C TYR A 201 2.84 -12.48 2.46
N ALA A 202 3.14 -11.56 1.52
CA ALA A 202 4.47 -11.39 0.95
C ALA A 202 5.42 -10.73 1.94
N ALA A 203 4.95 -9.71 2.67
CA ALA A 203 5.73 -9.07 3.73
C ALA A 203 6.08 -10.07 4.84
N PHE A 204 5.12 -10.91 5.24
CA PHE A 204 5.32 -11.92 6.27
C PHE A 204 6.32 -13.00 5.86
N THR A 205 6.16 -13.60 4.67
CA THR A 205 7.07 -14.66 4.20
C THR A 205 8.48 -14.13 3.97
N LEU A 206 8.62 -12.95 3.37
CA LEU A 206 9.93 -12.34 3.12
C LEU A 206 10.66 -12.02 4.44
N SER A 207 9.95 -11.49 5.43
CA SER A 207 10.54 -11.12 6.73
C SER A 207 10.94 -12.34 7.56
N LEU A 208 10.16 -13.43 7.52
CA LEU A 208 10.53 -14.69 8.14
C LEU A 208 11.76 -15.32 7.47
N LEU A 209 11.81 -15.32 6.13
CA LEU A 209 12.96 -15.83 5.39
C LEU A 209 14.23 -15.02 5.70
N PHE A 210 14.13 -13.69 5.66
CA PHE A 210 15.23 -12.79 6.05
C PHE A 210 15.71 -13.09 7.47
N THR A 211 14.79 -13.24 8.41
CA THR A 211 15.10 -13.52 9.82
C THR A 211 15.80 -14.87 10.01
N ALA A 212 15.35 -15.92 9.32
CA ALA A 212 15.97 -17.23 9.39
C ALA A 212 17.42 -17.19 8.91
N ILE A 213 17.66 -16.53 7.76
CA ILE A 213 19.02 -16.37 7.20
C ILE A 213 19.86 -15.50 8.12
N PHE A 214 19.35 -14.34 8.55
CA PHE A 214 20.07 -13.42 9.44
C PHE A 214 20.47 -14.10 10.75
N LYS A 215 19.57 -14.87 11.38
CA LYS A 215 19.88 -15.66 12.58
C LYS A 215 20.94 -16.72 12.33
N GLY A 216 20.85 -17.45 11.22
CA GLY A 216 21.84 -18.45 10.84
C GLY A 216 23.23 -17.83 10.70
N LEU A 217 23.32 -16.71 9.97
CA LEU A 217 24.57 -15.97 9.81
C LEU A 217 25.07 -15.37 11.14
N PHE A 218 24.18 -14.84 11.97
CA PHE A 218 24.51 -14.26 13.26
C PHE A 218 25.08 -15.32 14.22
N SER A 219 24.44 -16.50 14.29
CA SER A 219 24.91 -17.65 15.08
C SER A 219 26.25 -18.17 14.58
N TRP A 220 26.38 -18.34 13.26
CA TRP A 220 27.65 -18.73 12.62
C TRP A 220 28.81 -17.80 13.00
N ARG A 221 28.53 -16.49 13.09
CA ARG A 221 29.54 -15.48 13.42
C ARG A 221 29.90 -15.45 14.91
N MET A 222 28.97 -15.78 15.80
CA MET A 222 29.15 -15.72 17.26
C MET A 222 29.76 -17.00 17.86
N ILE A 223 30.36 -17.87 17.04
CA ILE A 223 30.84 -19.22 17.40
C ILE A 223 31.91 -19.26 18.51
N ARG A 224 32.54 -18.13 18.84
CA ARG A 224 33.68 -18.08 19.78
C ARG A 224 33.30 -17.98 21.26
N SER A 225 32.05 -17.58 21.60
CA SER A 225 31.52 -17.65 22.99
C SER A 225 30.00 -17.45 23.05
N PRO A 226 29.18 -18.40 22.58
CA PRO A 226 27.74 -18.27 22.70
C PRO A 226 27.30 -18.59 24.15
N SER A 227 27.00 -17.56 24.95
CA SER A 227 26.14 -17.78 26.10
C SER A 227 24.74 -18.13 25.57
N VAL A 228 24.25 -19.32 25.91
CA VAL A 228 22.93 -19.80 25.45
C VAL A 228 21.81 -18.82 25.79
N GLU A 229 21.95 -18.14 26.93
CA GLU A 229 21.06 -17.08 27.41
C GLU A 229 20.98 -15.90 26.44
N PHE A 230 22.12 -15.45 25.90
CA PHE A 230 22.15 -14.33 24.95
C PHE A 230 21.43 -14.68 23.64
N ILE A 231 21.63 -15.90 23.14
CA ILE A 231 20.96 -16.38 21.92
C ILE A 231 19.45 -16.46 22.13
N ILE A 232 19.00 -16.98 23.27
CA ILE A 232 17.58 -17.05 23.63
C ILE A 232 16.97 -15.64 23.68
N CYS A 233 17.64 -14.68 24.33
CA CYS A 233 17.18 -13.29 24.38
C CYS A 233 17.03 -12.66 22.99
N VAL A 234 18.00 -12.86 22.09
CA VAL A 234 17.95 -12.34 20.71
C VAL A 234 16.78 -12.97 19.92
N ILE A 235 16.55 -14.28 20.09
CA ILE A 235 15.43 -14.98 19.47
C ILE A 235 14.10 -14.40 19.96
N LEU A 236 13.93 -14.25 21.27
CA LEU A 236 12.71 -13.73 21.87
C LEU A 236 12.45 -12.29 21.42
N LEU A 237 13.46 -11.42 21.43
CA LEU A 237 13.31 -10.03 20.98
C LEU A 237 12.86 -9.96 19.52
N LEU A 238 13.44 -10.81 18.65
CA LEU A 238 13.08 -10.83 17.24
C LEU A 238 11.66 -11.34 17.01
N VAL A 239 11.21 -12.33 17.80
CA VAL A 239 9.81 -12.77 17.79
C VAL A 239 8.89 -11.63 18.24
N CYS A 240 9.23 -10.90 19.30
CA CYS A 240 8.46 -9.73 19.74
C CYS A 240 8.37 -8.67 18.63
N VAL A 241 9.48 -8.37 17.94
CA VAL A 241 9.49 -7.44 16.80
C VAL A 241 8.55 -7.93 15.69
N HIS A 242 8.58 -9.21 15.33
CA HIS A 242 7.66 -9.77 14.33
C HIS A 242 6.20 -9.65 14.75
N VAL A 243 5.86 -9.94 16.00
CA VAL A 243 4.50 -9.80 16.52
C VAL A 243 4.03 -8.34 16.43
N VAL A 244 4.86 -7.39 16.85
CA VAL A 244 4.56 -5.95 16.76
C VAL A 244 4.39 -5.53 15.30
N CYS A 245 5.33 -5.85 14.42
CA CYS A 245 5.27 -5.53 12.99
C CYS A 245 4.05 -6.14 12.29
N PHE A 246 3.74 -7.40 12.59
CA PHE A 246 2.56 -8.08 12.06
C PHE A 246 1.28 -7.38 12.51
N SER A 247 1.18 -7.03 13.80
CA SER A 247 0.01 -6.31 14.34
C SER A 247 -0.16 -4.91 13.71
N LEU A 248 0.94 -4.17 13.50
CA LEU A 248 0.91 -2.85 12.87
C LEU A 248 0.46 -2.92 11.41
N HIS A 249 1.00 -3.89 10.66
CA HIS A 249 0.62 -4.10 9.27
C HIS A 249 -0.86 -4.51 9.15
N LEU A 250 -1.31 -5.46 9.98
CA LEU A 250 -2.70 -5.89 10.03
C LEU A 250 -3.64 -4.71 10.34
N MET A 251 -3.32 -3.91 11.37
CA MET A 251 -4.10 -2.73 11.74
C MET A 251 -4.13 -1.67 10.62
N SER A 252 -3.02 -1.46 9.92
CA SER A 252 -2.95 -0.55 8.77
C SER A 252 -3.89 -1.00 7.64
N THR A 253 -3.88 -2.30 7.31
CA THR A 253 -4.74 -2.88 6.28
C THR A 253 -6.21 -2.79 6.67
N ILE A 254 -6.58 -3.22 7.88
CA ILE A 254 -7.96 -3.13 8.37
C ILE A 254 -8.46 -1.68 8.36
N ARG A 255 -7.62 -0.72 8.78
CA ARG A 255 -7.97 0.70 8.79
C ARG A 255 -8.24 1.24 7.38
N LYS A 256 -7.48 0.83 6.36
CA LYS A 256 -7.75 1.23 4.96
C LYS A 256 -9.13 0.78 4.51
N HIS A 257 -9.47 -0.50 4.72
CA HIS A 257 -10.77 -1.06 4.33
C HIS A 257 -11.91 -0.39 5.10
N SER A 258 -11.78 -0.25 6.43
CA SER A 258 -12.81 0.41 7.26
C SER A 258 -13.04 1.87 6.87
N THR A 259 -11.96 2.62 6.58
CA THR A 259 -12.07 4.02 6.16
C THR A 259 -12.76 4.15 4.81
N PHE A 260 -12.41 3.29 3.85
CA PHE A 260 -13.06 3.26 2.53
C PHE A 260 -14.57 3.05 2.65
N LEU A 261 -14.98 2.10 3.46
CA LEU A 261 -16.39 1.76 3.65
C LEU A 261 -17.19 2.87 4.28
N ARG A 262 -16.63 3.52 5.31
CA ARG A 262 -17.24 4.71 5.92
C ARG A 262 -17.41 5.84 4.90
N ILE A 263 -16.42 6.03 4.02
CA ILE A 263 -16.51 7.01 2.93
C ILE A 263 -17.64 6.61 1.96
N CYS A 264 -17.71 5.35 1.54
CA CYS A 264 -18.77 4.86 0.65
C CYS A 264 -20.17 5.00 1.26
N GLN A 265 -20.36 4.60 2.52
CA GLN A 265 -21.63 4.76 3.25
C GLN A 265 -22.04 6.23 3.34
N SER A 266 -21.10 7.12 3.68
CA SER A 266 -21.38 8.57 3.76
C SER A 266 -21.74 9.16 2.39
N HIS A 267 -21.14 8.66 1.31
CA HIS A 267 -21.46 9.07 -0.04
C HIS A 267 -22.84 8.58 -0.47
N PHE A 268 -23.15 7.31 -0.17
CA PHE A 268 -24.42 6.67 -0.48
C PHE A 268 -25.59 7.35 0.25
N ALA A 269 -25.48 7.55 1.56
CA ALA A 269 -26.48 8.27 2.35
C ALA A 269 -26.75 9.68 1.80
N ARG A 270 -25.71 10.41 1.38
CA ARG A 270 -25.87 11.73 0.73
C ARG A 270 -26.56 11.65 -0.63
N LYS A 271 -26.37 10.57 -1.39
CA LYS A 271 -27.04 10.36 -2.68
C LYS A 271 -28.53 10.09 -2.47
N GLN A 272 -28.88 9.16 -1.57
CA GLN A 272 -30.27 8.87 -1.23
C GLN A 272 -31.02 10.13 -0.78
N LEU A 273 -30.40 10.96 0.06
CA LEU A 273 -30.99 12.24 0.46
C LEU A 273 -31.23 13.22 -0.70
N ARG A 274 -30.34 13.23 -1.72
CA ARG A 274 -30.54 14.06 -2.92
C ARG A 274 -31.67 13.52 -3.79
N ASP A 275 -31.77 12.21 -3.92
CA ASP A 275 -32.80 11.57 -4.75
C ASP A 275 -34.18 11.70 -4.10
N GLU A 276 -34.29 11.51 -2.78
CA GLU A 276 -35.52 11.80 -2.02
C GLU A 276 -35.94 13.27 -2.10
N LYS A 277 -34.97 14.20 -2.07
CA LYS A 277 -35.26 15.63 -2.21
C LYS A 277 -35.83 15.96 -3.60
N LYS A 278 -35.21 15.44 -4.67
CA LYS A 278 -35.70 15.62 -6.04
C LYS A 278 -37.10 15.04 -6.21
N LEU A 279 -37.33 13.82 -5.73
CA LEU A 279 -38.65 13.20 -5.77
C LEU A 279 -39.70 14.07 -5.07
N LYS A 280 -39.37 14.62 -3.89
CA LYS A 280 -40.28 15.53 -3.18
C LYS A 280 -40.53 16.83 -3.95
N GLU A 281 -39.50 17.41 -4.57
CA GLU A 281 -39.65 18.60 -5.41
C GLU A 281 -40.55 18.32 -6.63
N ASP A 282 -40.34 17.21 -7.33
CA ASP A 282 -41.16 16.79 -8.49
C ASP A 282 -42.63 16.55 -8.10
N ILE A 283 -42.87 15.96 -6.93
CA ILE A 283 -44.22 15.79 -6.38
C ILE A 283 -44.84 17.16 -6.08
N ILE A 284 -44.08 18.11 -5.50
CA ILE A 284 -44.60 19.45 -5.21
C ILE A 284 -44.95 20.18 -6.51
N TYR A 285 -44.07 20.14 -7.51
CA TYR A 285 -44.30 20.81 -8.79
C TYR A 285 -45.46 20.21 -9.58
N SER A 286 -45.67 18.89 -9.51
CA SER A 286 -46.81 18.24 -10.17
C SER A 286 -48.16 18.50 -9.48
N LEU A 287 -48.16 18.84 -8.19
CA LEU A 287 -49.35 19.18 -7.42
C LEU A 287 -49.67 20.68 -7.38
N MET A 288 -48.76 21.55 -7.83
CA MET A 288 -48.91 23.00 -7.72
C MET A 288 -49.74 23.58 -8.89
N PRO A 289 -50.75 24.45 -8.64
CA PRO A 289 -51.51 25.10 -9.71
C PRO A 289 -50.64 26.05 -10.54
N GLU A 290 -50.90 26.16 -11.85
CA GLU A 290 -50.04 26.91 -12.80
C GLU A 290 -49.78 28.39 -12.44
N LYS A 291 -50.72 29.05 -11.75
CA LYS A 291 -50.57 30.45 -11.28
C LYS A 291 -49.45 30.61 -10.24
N LEU A 292 -49.21 29.57 -9.45
CA LEU A 292 -48.19 29.53 -8.41
C LEU A 292 -46.83 29.13 -9.00
N LEU A 293 -46.82 28.24 -10.01
CA LEU A 293 -45.64 27.85 -10.77
C LEU A 293 -45.02 29.04 -11.53
N SER A 294 -45.87 29.83 -12.19
CA SER A 294 -45.46 31.04 -12.92
C SER A 294 -44.92 32.13 -12.00
N GLY A 295 -45.45 32.26 -10.78
CA GLY A 295 -44.93 33.15 -9.74
C GLY A 295 -43.55 32.72 -9.22
N LEU A 296 -43.35 31.43 -8.94
CA LEU A 296 -42.07 30.88 -8.49
C LEU A 296 -40.97 30.97 -9.55
N CYS A 297 -41.30 30.62 -10.81
CA CYS A 297 -40.38 30.72 -11.94
C CYS A 297 -39.93 32.17 -12.18
N ARG A 298 -40.84 33.15 -12.01
CA ARG A 298 -40.51 34.59 -12.07
C ARG A 298 -39.56 35.02 -10.93
N ILE A 299 -39.72 34.46 -9.72
CA ILE A 299 -38.84 34.76 -8.58
C ILE A 299 -37.45 34.14 -8.74
N GLU A 300 -37.35 32.89 -9.21
CA GLU A 300 -36.04 32.28 -9.50
C GLU A 300 -35.29 33.03 -10.61
N MET A 301 -35.98 33.39 -11.70
CA MET A 301 -35.40 34.21 -12.77
C MET A 301 -34.84 35.56 -12.27
N LEU A 302 -35.46 36.16 -11.26
CA LEU A 302 -34.97 37.40 -10.64
C LEU A 302 -33.78 37.16 -9.68
N LYS A 303 -33.65 35.96 -9.12
CA LYS A 303 -32.56 35.59 -8.21
C LYS A 303 -31.30 35.19 -8.96
N THR A 304 -31.42 34.59 -10.14
CA THR A 304 -30.29 34.20 -11.00
C THR A 304 -29.71 35.38 -11.79
N LYS A 305 -30.43 36.50 -11.89
CA LYS A 305 -30.00 37.74 -12.54
C LYS A 305 -29.20 38.69 -11.63
N ARG A 306 -29.04 38.34 -10.36
CA ARG A 306 -28.31 39.11 -9.35
C ARG A 306 -27.08 38.33 -8.90
#